data_AF-A0A162C960-F1
#
_entry.id   AF-A0A162C960-F1
#
_cell.length_a   1.000
_cell.length_b   1.000
_cell.length_c   1.000
_cell.angle_alpha   90.00
_cell.angle_beta   90.00
_cell.angle_gamma   90.00
#
_symmetry.space_group_name_H-M   'P 1'
#
loop_
_entity.id
_entity.type
_entity.pdbx_description
1 polymer ?
#
loop_
_entity_poly.entity_id
_entity_poly.type
_entity_poly.pdbx_seq_one_letter_code
_entity_poly.pdbx_strand_id
1 'polypeptide(L)'
;MNVFKLGGALSYNHAGMVPGFFTWHVYLPEYDLVATGMSNQDKYFPGLAILDMVAIQLGLSPKLLEDDEKITALANKLIGNYHSSDSSVLTISMENNQLYAQHKGKPKRRIMLRENNAYSYECTEHYFTLQENNSQMSIVSTHLIHGKQETYVKL
;
A
#
# COMPACT_ATOMS: atom_id res chain seq x y z
N MET A 1 -15.18 20.79 1.40
CA MET A 1 -13.81 20.53 1.89
C MET A 1 -13.86 19.28 2.73
N ASN A 2 -13.06 18.27 2.40
CA ASN A 2 -13.06 16.97 3.06
C ASN A 2 -11.92 16.89 4.07
N VAL A 3 -12.15 16.13 5.15
CA VAL A 3 -11.15 15.89 6.20
C VAL A 3 -10.96 14.39 6.36
N PHE A 4 -9.74 13.90 6.19
CA PHE A 4 -9.39 12.52 6.47
C PHE A 4 -7.94 12.41 6.96
N LYS A 5 -7.55 11.25 7.48
CA LYS A 5 -6.18 11.00 7.91
C LYS A 5 -5.35 10.40 6.77
N LEU A 6 -4.17 10.96 6.52
CA LEU A 6 -3.18 10.44 5.60
C LEU A 6 -1.99 9.89 6.39
N GLY A 7 -1.77 8.58 6.36
CA GLY A 7 -0.76 7.92 7.19
C GLY A 7 -0.97 8.15 8.70
N GLY A 8 -2.21 8.43 9.12
CA GLY A 8 -2.54 8.79 10.50
C GLY A 8 -2.56 10.30 10.78
N ALA A 9 -1.92 11.13 9.96
CA ALA A 9 -1.87 12.57 10.11
C ALA A 9 -3.14 13.25 9.57
N LEU A 10 -3.61 14.31 10.23
CA LEU A 10 -4.80 15.05 9.78
C LEU A 10 -4.54 15.72 8.43
N SER A 11 -5.50 15.65 7.50
CA SER A 11 -5.41 16.33 6.21
C SER A 11 -6.72 16.99 5.80
N TYR A 12 -6.60 18.15 5.16
CA TYR A 12 -7.69 18.87 4.51
C TYR A 12 -7.53 18.76 3.01
N ASN A 13 -8.59 18.41 2.28
CA ASN A 13 -8.46 18.19 0.85
C ASN A 13 -9.72 18.51 0.06
N HIS A 14 -9.53 18.65 -1.24
CA HIS A 14 -10.60 18.78 -2.22
C HIS A 14 -10.16 18.19 -3.56
N ALA A 15 -11.09 17.52 -4.24
CA ALA A 15 -10.92 17.04 -5.60
C ALA A 15 -11.80 17.87 -6.56
N GLY A 16 -11.34 18.10 -7.78
CA GLY A 16 -12.11 18.82 -8.79
C GLY A 16 -11.92 18.18 -10.15
N MET A 17 -13.01 18.01 -10.91
CA MET A 17 -12.97 17.34 -12.21
C MET A 17 -13.84 18.10 -13.21
N VAL A 18 -13.31 18.28 -14.41
CA VAL A 18 -14.05 18.71 -15.62
C VAL A 18 -13.65 17.77 -16.76
N PRO A 19 -14.41 17.68 -17.87
CA PRO A 19 -14.05 16.79 -18.96
C PRO A 19 -12.61 17.02 -19.44
N GLY A 20 -11.81 15.94 -19.43
CA GLY A 20 -10.39 15.95 -19.78
C GLY A 20 -9.43 16.43 -18.68
N PHE A 21 -9.90 16.84 -17.50
CA PHE A 21 -9.03 17.32 -16.42
C PHE A 21 -9.46 16.85 -15.02
N PHE A 22 -8.49 16.48 -14.19
CA PHE A 22 -8.71 16.09 -12.80
C PHE A 22 -7.64 16.73 -11.91
N THR A 23 -8.04 17.34 -10.80
CA THR A 23 -7.16 17.85 -9.75
C THR A 23 -7.48 17.24 -8.39
N TRP A 24 -6.44 17.07 -7.58
CA TRP A 24 -6.58 16.85 -6.14
C TRP A 24 -5.59 17.75 -5.39
N HIS A 25 -6.10 18.40 -4.35
CA HIS A 25 -5.34 19.28 -3.48
C HIS A 25 -5.46 18.79 -2.05
N VAL A 26 -4.33 18.72 -1.33
CA VAL A 26 -4.25 18.29 0.07
C VAL A 26 -3.31 19.19 0.86
N TYR A 27 -3.71 19.51 2.08
CA TYR A 27 -2.93 20.23 3.07
C TYR A 27 -2.82 19.40 4.36
N LEU A 28 -1.60 19.21 4.84
CA LEU A 28 -1.29 18.56 6.12
C LEU A 28 -0.72 19.62 7.09
N PRO A 29 -1.53 20.16 8.01
CA PRO A 29 -1.11 21.28 8.86
C PRO A 29 0.02 20.93 9.82
N GLU A 30 0.08 19.68 10.29
CA GLU A 30 1.11 19.22 11.23
C GLU A 30 2.52 19.32 10.63
N TYR A 31 2.62 19.19 9.31
CA TYR A 31 3.89 19.21 8.58
C TYR A 31 4.11 20.50 7.78
N ASP A 32 3.17 21.46 7.87
CA ASP A 32 3.14 22.64 7.00
C ASP A 32 3.32 22.28 5.50
N LEU A 33 2.65 21.19 5.07
CA LEU A 33 2.84 20.62 3.75
C LEU A 33 1.56 20.74 2.90
N VAL A 34 1.71 21.34 1.72
CA VAL A 34 0.69 21.35 0.67
C VAL A 34 1.18 20.49 -0.49
N ALA A 35 0.29 19.63 -1.01
CA ALA A 35 0.53 18.92 -2.24
C ALA A 35 -0.66 19.06 -3.19
N THR A 36 -0.38 19.30 -4.46
CA THR A 36 -1.39 19.44 -5.52
C THR A 36 -0.94 18.67 -6.74
N GLY A 37 -1.87 17.98 -7.37
CA GLY A 37 -1.61 17.15 -8.53
C GLY A 37 -2.74 17.34 -9.51
N MET A 38 -2.35 17.49 -10.76
CA MET A 38 -3.22 17.85 -11.86
C MET A 38 -2.96 16.88 -12.99
N SER A 39 -4.03 16.45 -13.64
CA SER A 39 -4.00 15.56 -14.79
C SER A 39 -4.79 16.18 -15.93
N ASN A 40 -4.28 16.07 -17.15
CA ASN A 40 -4.98 16.36 -18.41
C ASN A 40 -5.69 15.11 -18.97
N GLN A 41 -5.94 14.14 -18.10
CA GLN A 41 -6.86 13.04 -18.32
C GLN A 41 -7.73 12.87 -17.08
N ASP A 42 -9.04 12.80 -17.26
CA ASP A 42 -10.03 12.58 -16.21
C ASP A 42 -10.27 11.09 -15.90
N LYS A 43 -9.59 10.19 -16.63
CA LYS A 43 -9.65 8.74 -16.42
C LYS A 43 -8.95 8.28 -15.13
N TYR A 44 -7.90 8.96 -14.70
CA TYR A 44 -7.06 8.54 -13.57
C TYR A 44 -7.06 9.62 -12.50
N PHE A 45 -7.35 9.23 -11.25
CA PHE A 45 -7.29 10.14 -10.12
C PHE A 45 -5.83 10.49 -9.80
N PRO A 46 -5.40 11.77 -9.91
CA PRO A 46 -4.01 12.15 -9.66
C PRO A 46 -3.61 11.97 -8.19
N GLY A 47 -4.60 11.85 -7.29
CA GLY A 47 -4.32 11.81 -5.86
C GLY A 47 -3.60 10.55 -5.38
N LEU A 48 -3.59 9.45 -6.13
CA LEU A 48 -2.77 8.28 -5.79
C LEU A 48 -1.27 8.61 -5.88
N ALA A 49 -0.84 9.31 -6.93
CA ALA A 49 0.56 9.70 -7.07
C ALA A 49 0.96 10.73 -5.99
N ILE A 50 0.09 11.69 -5.68
CA ILE A 50 0.33 12.65 -4.60
C ILE A 50 0.48 11.93 -3.25
N LEU A 51 -0.42 10.99 -2.97
CA LEU A 51 -0.43 10.23 -1.74
C LEU A 51 0.89 9.48 -1.53
N ASP A 52 1.38 8.80 -2.57
CA ASP A 52 2.66 8.09 -2.52
C ASP A 52 3.84 9.08 -2.34
N MET A 53 3.85 10.20 -3.06
CA MET A 53 4.89 11.24 -2.90
C MET A 53 4.91 11.84 -1.48
N VAL A 54 3.74 12.15 -0.92
CA VAL A 54 3.64 12.69 0.45
C VAL A 54 4.08 11.64 1.47
N ALA A 55 3.70 10.37 1.28
CA ALA A 55 4.12 9.28 2.17
C ALA A 55 5.63 9.07 2.13
N ILE A 56 6.27 9.13 0.96
CA ILE A 56 7.73 9.07 0.82
C ILE A 56 8.38 10.28 1.52
N GLN A 57 7.91 11.50 1.23
CA GLN A 57 8.49 12.74 1.76
C GLN A 57 8.45 12.81 3.29
N LEU A 58 7.38 12.29 3.89
CA LEU A 58 7.15 12.36 5.34
C LEU A 58 7.49 11.05 6.08
N GLY A 59 7.86 9.98 5.36
CA GLY A 59 8.14 8.67 5.94
C GLY A 59 6.92 8.02 6.59
N LEU A 60 5.73 8.15 5.97
CA LEU A 60 4.46 7.63 6.50
C LEU A 60 4.26 6.13 6.25
N SER A 61 5.17 5.50 5.53
CA SER A 61 5.21 4.08 5.24
C SER A 61 6.57 3.50 5.63
N PRO A 62 6.64 2.19 5.96
CA PRO A 62 7.92 1.53 6.19
C PRO A 62 8.82 1.60 4.95
N LYS A 63 10.11 1.86 5.14
CA LYS A 63 11.07 1.99 4.03
C LYS A 63 11.31 0.67 3.32
N LEU A 64 11.70 0.74 2.05
CA LEU A 64 12.16 -0.42 1.30
C LEU A 64 13.42 -1.02 1.95
N LEU A 65 13.51 -2.36 1.94
CA LEU A 65 14.71 -3.07 2.39
C LEU A 65 15.74 -3.17 1.27
N GLU A 66 17.01 -3.02 1.63
CA GLU A 66 18.16 -3.15 0.73
C GLU A 66 19.10 -4.31 1.11
N ASP A 67 18.85 -4.98 2.24
CA ASP A 67 19.68 -6.05 2.80
C ASP A 67 19.21 -7.43 2.29
N ASP A 68 20.02 -8.07 1.44
CA ASP A 68 19.70 -9.33 0.76
C ASP A 68 19.41 -10.51 1.72
N GLU A 69 20.11 -10.60 2.85
CA GLU A 69 19.89 -11.67 3.83
C GLU A 69 18.52 -11.49 4.51
N LYS A 70 18.22 -10.25 4.92
CA LYS A 70 16.90 -9.92 5.50
C LYS A 70 15.77 -10.10 4.50
N ILE A 71 16.00 -9.69 3.25
CA ILE A 71 15.03 -9.87 2.16
C ILE A 71 14.69 -11.35 2.01
N THR A 72 15.70 -12.21 1.92
CA THR A 72 15.51 -13.66 1.77
C THR A 72 14.72 -14.26 2.94
N ALA A 73 15.07 -13.90 4.17
CA ALA A 73 14.42 -14.41 5.37
C ALA A 73 12.93 -13.99 5.46
N LEU A 74 12.61 -12.73 5.13
CA LEU A 74 11.25 -12.22 5.13
C LEU A 74 10.41 -12.79 3.98
N ALA A 75 11.00 -12.92 2.80
CA ALA A 75 10.33 -13.49 1.64
C ALA A 75 9.83 -14.91 1.91
N ASN A 76 10.68 -15.76 2.48
CA ASN A 76 10.32 -17.14 2.81
C ASN A 76 9.16 -17.23 3.82
N LYS A 77 9.05 -16.28 4.76
CA LYS A 77 7.93 -16.23 5.71
C LYS A 77 6.60 -15.88 5.04
N LEU A 78 6.63 -15.01 4.04
CA LEU A 78 5.44 -14.51 3.34
C LEU A 78 4.89 -15.49 2.29
N ILE A 79 5.71 -16.38 1.72
CA ILE A 79 5.25 -17.33 0.70
C ILE A 79 4.15 -18.24 1.26
N GLY A 80 3.07 -18.41 0.50
CA GLY A 80 1.94 -19.27 0.87
C GLY A 80 0.62 -18.84 0.24
N ASN A 81 -0.44 -19.55 0.60
CA ASN A 81 -1.81 -19.18 0.24
C ASN A 81 -2.52 -18.59 1.45
N TYR A 82 -3.31 -17.56 1.22
CA TYR A 82 -4.04 -16.86 2.26
C TYR A 82 -5.50 -16.70 1.85
N HIS A 83 -6.41 -16.86 2.80
CA HIS A 83 -7.84 -16.68 2.58
C HIS A 83 -8.35 -15.44 3.31
N SER A 84 -9.24 -14.70 2.67
CA SER A 84 -10.00 -13.62 3.29
C SER A 84 -11.36 -14.11 3.80
N SER A 85 -12.08 -13.23 4.49
CA SER A 85 -13.38 -13.54 5.09
C SER A 85 -14.46 -13.89 4.05
N ASP A 86 -14.32 -13.36 2.84
CA ASP A 86 -15.19 -13.60 1.67
C ASP A 86 -14.78 -14.83 0.84
N SER A 87 -13.87 -15.68 1.36
CA SER A 87 -13.31 -16.85 0.67
C SER A 87 -12.47 -16.53 -0.58
N SER A 88 -12.06 -15.28 -0.78
CA SER A 88 -11.05 -14.97 -1.80
C SER A 88 -9.70 -15.56 -1.39
N VAL A 89 -8.92 -16.03 -2.38
CA VAL A 89 -7.59 -16.61 -2.16
C VAL A 89 -6.53 -15.71 -2.77
N LEU A 90 -5.55 -15.34 -1.95
CA LEU A 90 -4.33 -14.65 -2.31
C LEU A 90 -3.16 -15.64 -2.26
N THR A 91 -2.52 -15.88 -3.39
CA THR A 91 -1.29 -16.68 -3.48
C THR A 91 -0.09 -15.75 -3.50
N ILE A 92 0.87 -15.99 -2.61
CA ILE A 92 2.18 -15.36 -2.62
C ILE A 92 3.20 -16.40 -3.11
N SER A 93 3.88 -16.10 -4.22
CA SER A 93 4.90 -16.97 -4.83
C SER A 93 6.22 -16.24 -5.05
N MET A 94 7.30 -17.00 -5.21
CA MET A 94 8.61 -16.51 -5.60
C MET A 94 8.94 -17.02 -7.01
N GLU A 95 9.28 -16.11 -7.92
CA GLU A 95 9.66 -16.41 -9.30
C GLU A 95 10.87 -15.58 -9.70
N ASN A 96 11.95 -16.22 -10.14
CA ASN A 96 13.21 -15.55 -10.52
C ASN A 96 13.72 -14.55 -9.46
N ASN A 97 13.71 -14.96 -8.19
CA ASN A 97 14.11 -14.13 -7.05
C ASN A 97 13.24 -12.88 -6.81
N GLN A 98 12.02 -12.85 -7.36
CA GLN A 98 11.04 -11.78 -7.14
C GLN A 98 9.74 -12.35 -6.55
N LEU A 99 9.24 -11.73 -5.48
CA LEU A 99 7.95 -12.08 -4.90
C LEU A 99 6.80 -11.53 -5.75
N TYR A 100 5.75 -12.32 -5.86
CA TYR A 100 4.51 -11.98 -6.52
C TYR A 100 3.31 -12.31 -5.64
N ALA A 101 2.30 -11.44 -5.69
CA ALA A 101 0.97 -11.70 -5.18
C ALA A 101 0.00 -11.91 -6.34
N GLN A 102 -0.89 -12.88 -6.20
CA GLN A 102 -1.91 -13.19 -7.18
C GLN A 102 -3.23 -13.55 -6.50
N HIS A 103 -4.26 -12.75 -6.77
CA HIS A 103 -5.64 -13.17 -6.53
C HIS A 103 -6.09 -14.10 -7.66
N LYS A 104 -6.92 -15.09 -7.34
CA LYS A 104 -7.46 -16.04 -8.33
C LYS A 104 -8.06 -15.30 -9.54
N GLY A 105 -7.57 -15.62 -10.74
CA GLY A 105 -8.04 -15.02 -12.00
C GLY A 105 -7.57 -13.59 -12.26
N LYS A 106 -6.66 -13.05 -11.45
CA LYS A 106 -6.03 -11.74 -11.66
C LYS A 106 -4.57 -11.88 -12.09
N PRO A 107 -4.00 -10.86 -12.77
CA PRO A 107 -2.57 -10.81 -13.04
C PRO A 107 -1.75 -10.81 -11.75
N LYS A 108 -0.53 -11.33 -11.83
CA LYS A 108 0.45 -11.24 -10.74
C LYS A 108 0.88 -9.78 -10.56
N ARG A 109 1.13 -9.39 -9.30
CA ARG A 109 1.72 -8.10 -8.95
C ARG A 109 2.99 -8.32 -8.17
N ARG A 110 4.06 -7.61 -8.52
CA ARG A 110 5.32 -7.66 -7.79
C ARG A 110 5.15 -7.13 -6.37
N ILE A 111 5.83 -7.77 -5.44
CA ILE A 111 5.89 -7.38 -4.04
C ILE A 111 7.29 -6.84 -3.72
N MET A 112 7.33 -5.68 -3.08
CA MET A 112 8.53 -5.09 -2.51
C MET A 112 8.56 -5.37 -1.01
N LEU A 113 9.73 -5.71 -0.47
CA LEU A 113 9.92 -5.94 0.95
C LEU A 113 10.28 -4.62 1.64
N ARG A 114 9.71 -4.41 2.82
CA ARG A 114 9.89 -3.20 3.61
C ARG A 114 10.28 -3.55 5.04
N GLU A 115 10.81 -2.56 5.76
CA GLU A 115 11.16 -2.68 7.17
C GLU A 115 9.94 -3.12 8.02
N ASN A 116 10.21 -3.62 9.23
CA ASN A 116 9.17 -3.95 10.22
C ASN A 116 8.15 -5.02 9.77
N ASN A 117 8.61 -6.07 9.07
CA ASN A 117 7.77 -7.13 8.51
C ASN A 117 6.64 -6.58 7.61
N ALA A 118 6.90 -5.46 6.94
CA ALA A 118 5.99 -4.85 5.99
C ALA A 118 6.38 -5.19 4.55
N TYR A 119 5.40 -5.07 3.67
CA TYR A 119 5.49 -5.41 2.27
C TYR A 119 4.55 -4.50 1.48
N SER A 120 4.77 -4.38 0.18
CA SER A 120 3.89 -3.60 -0.68
C SER A 120 3.86 -4.12 -2.08
N TYR A 121 2.87 -3.69 -2.85
CA TYR A 121 2.96 -3.82 -4.28
C TYR A 121 3.98 -2.83 -4.85
N GLU A 122 4.53 -3.14 -6.02
CA GLU A 122 5.33 -2.20 -6.81
C GLU A 122 4.52 -0.92 -7.11
N CYS A 123 5.21 0.22 -7.10
CA CYS A 123 4.67 1.56 -7.38
C CYS A 123 3.52 2.01 -6.45
N THR A 124 3.59 1.70 -5.15
CA THR A 124 2.67 2.28 -4.16
C THR A 124 3.24 2.28 -2.74
N GLU A 125 2.88 3.28 -1.94
CA GLU A 125 3.18 3.37 -0.51
C GLU A 125 2.10 2.77 0.38
N HIS A 126 1.00 2.27 -0.20
CA HIS A 126 0.17 1.30 0.50
C HIS A 126 0.99 0.05 0.83
N TYR A 127 0.82 -0.46 2.04
CA TYR A 127 1.61 -1.58 2.53
C TYR A 127 0.73 -2.56 3.29
N PHE A 128 1.26 -3.74 3.53
CA PHE A 128 0.65 -4.76 4.37
C PHE A 128 1.72 -5.38 5.26
N THR A 129 1.30 -5.87 6.42
CA THR A 129 2.21 -6.50 7.39
C THR A 129 1.87 -7.96 7.56
N LEU A 130 2.89 -8.79 7.69
CA LEU A 130 2.73 -10.17 8.13
C LEU A 130 2.76 -10.21 9.67
N GLN A 131 1.66 -10.66 10.27
CA GLN A 131 1.49 -10.80 11.71
C GLN A 131 1.42 -12.28 12.07
N GLU A 132 1.90 -12.62 13.26
CA GLU A 132 1.86 -13.96 13.83
C GLU A 132 1.13 -13.90 15.17
N ASN A 133 -0.01 -14.59 15.27
CA ASN A 133 -0.79 -14.70 16.50
C ASN A 133 -1.07 -16.18 16.78
N ASN A 134 -0.59 -16.71 17.91
CA ASN A 134 -0.79 -18.12 18.30
C ASN A 134 -0.44 -19.12 17.18
N SER A 135 0.72 -18.93 16.54
CA SER A 135 1.20 -19.73 15.40
C SER A 135 0.37 -19.62 14.11
N GLN A 136 -0.63 -18.74 14.07
CA GLN A 136 -1.40 -18.43 12.87
C GLN A 136 -0.85 -17.15 12.23
N MET A 137 -0.45 -17.26 10.97
CA MET A 137 0.08 -16.15 10.18
C MET A 137 -1.06 -15.42 9.47
N SER A 138 -1.04 -14.09 9.47
CA SER A 138 -2.02 -13.27 8.76
C SER A 138 -1.39 -12.06 8.08
N ILE A 139 -1.93 -11.69 6.93
CA ILE A 139 -1.60 -10.45 6.22
C ILE A 139 -2.65 -9.41 6.57
N VAL A 140 -2.20 -8.27 7.10
CA VAL A 140 -3.07 -7.12 7.41
C VAL A 140 -2.69 -5.96 6.48
N SER A 141 -3.60 -5.59 5.58
CA SER A 141 -3.38 -4.46 4.68
C SER A 141 -3.58 -3.13 5.41
N THR A 142 -2.73 -2.15 5.14
CA THR A 142 -2.80 -0.79 5.68
C THR A 142 -2.83 0.20 4.52
N HIS A 143 -3.98 0.82 4.31
CA HIS A 143 -4.12 1.90 3.36
C HIS A 143 -3.76 3.22 4.03
N LEU A 144 -3.08 4.10 3.31
CA LEU A 144 -2.65 5.39 3.84
C LEU A 144 -3.85 6.31 4.15
N ILE A 145 -4.99 6.16 3.46
CA ILE A 145 -6.21 6.93 3.73
C ILE A 145 -7.14 6.20 4.72
N HIS A 146 -7.39 4.92 4.47
CA HIS A 146 -8.43 4.16 5.17
C HIS A 146 -7.92 3.38 6.39
N GLY A 147 -6.60 3.39 6.65
CA GLY A 147 -5.98 2.65 7.75
C GLY A 147 -6.01 1.14 7.50
N LYS A 148 -6.02 0.36 8.60
CA LYS A 148 -6.06 -1.11 8.54
C LYS A 148 -7.32 -1.60 7.83
N GLN A 149 -7.15 -2.51 6.89
CA GLN A 149 -8.19 -3.12 6.06
C GLN A 149 -8.33 -4.62 6.39
N GLU A 150 -9.02 -5.33 5.50
CA GLU A 150 -9.25 -6.76 5.59
C GLU A 150 -7.96 -7.56 5.83
N THR A 151 -8.12 -8.61 6.63
CA THR A 151 -7.06 -9.53 7.01
C THR A 151 -7.19 -10.83 6.22
N TYR A 152 -6.07 -11.29 5.68
CA TYR A 152 -5.97 -12.59 5.04
C TYR A 152 -5.25 -13.55 5.96
N VAL A 153 -5.82 -14.73 6.22
CA VAL A 153 -5.24 -15.74 7.11
C VAL A 153 -4.57 -16.81 6.29
N LYS A 154 -3.34 -17.18 6.65
CA LYS A 154 -2.57 -18.21 5.94
C LYS A 154 -3.25 -19.57 6.08
N LEU A 155 -3.32 -20.30 4.97
CA LEU A 155 -3.79 -21.69 4.89
C LEU A 155 -2.72 -22.67 5.38
#